data_AF-A0A7J9VEZ5-F1
#
_entry.id   AF-A0A7J9VEZ5-F1
#
_cell.length_a   1.000
_cell.length_b   1.000
_cell.length_c   1.000
_cell.angle_alpha   90.00
_cell.angle_beta   90.00
_cell.angle_gamma   90.00
#
_symmetry.space_group_name_H-M   'P 1'
#
loop_
_entity.id
_entity.type
_entity.pdbx_description
1 polymer ?
#
loop_
_entity_poly.entity_id
_entity_poly.type
_entity_poly.pdbx_seq_one_letter_code
_entity_poly.pdbx_strand_id
1 'polypeptide(L)'
;MTGYRYHEQHTPPPARQVTDVAVERFEHIFEVDPKLMTAHVAQQLFPNWDTLRIAASRGDHLEWMHRHWAYQVISAQELLDEIESEQPG
;
A
#
# COMPACT_ATOMS: atom_id res chain seq x y z
N MET A 1 21.59 -13.25 -11.27
CA MET A 1 21.18 -12.67 -9.98
C MET A 1 22.09 -11.49 -9.69
N THR A 2 21.56 -10.27 -9.73
CA THR A 2 22.30 -9.06 -9.34
C THR A 2 22.46 -9.09 -7.83
N GLY A 3 23.69 -8.96 -7.32
CA GLY A 3 23.96 -8.98 -5.88
C GLY A 3 23.36 -7.78 -5.15
N TYR A 4 23.33 -7.83 -3.82
CA TYR A 4 22.90 -6.72 -2.97
C TYR A 4 23.70 -5.45 -3.27
N ARG A 5 23.00 -4.33 -3.46
CA ARG A 5 23.60 -3.01 -3.68
C ARG A 5 23.01 -2.02 -2.69
N TYR A 6 23.81 -1.61 -1.71
CA TYR A 6 23.37 -0.74 -0.61
C TYR A 6 22.60 0.50 -1.08
N HIS A 7 23.12 1.21 -2.09
CA HIS A 7 22.49 2.42 -2.62
C HIS A 7 21.08 2.16 -3.18
N GLU A 8 20.88 1.04 -3.87
CA GLU A 8 19.56 0.64 -4.41
C GLU A 8 18.57 0.26 -3.32
N GLN A 9 19.07 -0.08 -2.13
CA GLN A 9 18.25 -0.50 -0.99
C GLN A 9 17.94 0.64 -0.01
N HIS A 10 18.74 1.71 -0.02
CA HIS A 10 18.59 2.84 0.90
C HIS A 10 18.20 4.16 0.22
N THR A 11 18.14 4.18 -1.11
CA THR A 11 17.66 5.34 -1.87
C THR A 11 16.34 4.99 -2.52
N PRO A 12 15.20 5.45 -1.98
CA PRO A 12 13.91 5.23 -2.62
C PRO A 12 13.86 5.86 -4.02
N PRO A 13 13.04 5.30 -4.93
CA PRO A 13 12.79 5.94 -6.21
C PRO A 13 12.17 7.34 -6.03
N PRO A 14 12.28 8.20 -7.06
CA PRO A 14 11.61 9.49 -7.07
C PRO A 14 10.10 9.32 -6.86
N ALA A 15 9.52 10.13 -5.98
CA ALA A 15 8.09 10.08 -5.72
C ALA A 15 7.29 10.72 -6.85
N ARG A 16 6.17 10.10 -7.22
CA ARG A 16 5.15 10.63 -8.09
C ARG A 16 4.05 11.27 -7.24
N GLN A 17 3.68 12.51 -7.52
CA GLN A 17 2.54 13.14 -6.84
C GLN A 17 1.23 12.45 -7.28
N VAL A 18 0.37 12.11 -6.33
CA VAL A 18 -0.93 11.47 -6.59
C VAL A 18 -2.07 12.45 -6.28
N THR A 19 -1.99 13.11 -5.13
CA THR A 19 -2.90 14.19 -4.71
C THR A 19 -2.10 15.33 -4.09
N ASP A 20 -2.76 16.37 -3.60
CA ASP A 20 -2.12 17.42 -2.79
C ASP A 20 -1.56 16.90 -1.45
N VAL A 21 -2.04 15.75 -0.96
CA VAL A 21 -1.62 15.15 0.32
C VAL A 21 -0.82 13.86 0.18
N ALA A 22 -0.88 13.18 -0.96
CA ALA A 22 -0.31 11.85 -1.14
C ALA A 22 0.68 11.76 -2.31
N VAL A 23 1.75 11.00 -2.09
CA VAL A 23 2.78 10.65 -3.07
C VAL A 23 2.93 9.14 -3.17
N GLU A 24 3.41 8.65 -4.31
CA GLU A 24 3.68 7.23 -4.56
C GLU A 24 5.14 7.06 -4.96
N ARG A 25 5.85 6.14 -4.29
CA ARG A 25 7.26 5.80 -4.62
C ARG A 25 7.37 4.44 -5.28
N PHE A 26 6.65 3.48 -4.75
CA PHE A 26 6.53 2.14 -5.33
C PHE A 26 5.10 1.95 -5.79
N GLU A 27 4.92 1.10 -6.80
CA GLU A 27 3.61 0.75 -7.32
C GLU A 27 2.67 0.32 -6.18
N HIS A 28 1.54 1.02 -6.08
CA HIS A 28 0.50 0.80 -5.05
C HIS A 28 0.94 1.07 -3.61
N ILE A 29 2.06 1.78 -3.39
CA ILE A 29 2.50 2.22 -2.06
C ILE A 29 2.40 3.74 -1.97
N PHE A 30 1.36 4.20 -1.26
CA PHE A 30 1.07 5.61 -1.05
C PHE A 30 1.56 6.08 0.32
N GLU A 31 2.23 7.23 0.32
CA GLU A 31 2.75 7.92 1.49
C GLU A 31 2.12 9.31 1.59
N VAL A 32 1.99 9.85 2.81
CA VAL A 32 1.68 11.29 2.98
C VAL A 32 2.88 12.09 2.45
N ASP A 33 2.64 13.20 1.73
CA ASP A 33 3.73 14.06 1.25
C ASP A 33 4.64 14.46 2.42
N PRO A 34 5.95 14.14 2.39
CA PRO A 34 6.87 14.44 3.48
C PRO A 34 6.90 15.92 3.89
N LYS A 35 6.52 16.84 3.00
CA LYS A 35 6.41 18.27 3.30
C LYS A 35 5.34 18.58 4.36
N LEU A 36 4.34 17.71 4.49
CA LEU A 36 3.28 17.80 5.49
C LEU A 36 3.67 17.12 6.82
N MET A 37 4.74 16.32 6.83
CA MET A 37 5.16 15.45 7.93
C MET A 37 6.46 15.95 8.59
N THR A 38 6.38 17.08 9.30
CA THR A 38 7.55 17.79 9.84
C THR A 38 7.60 17.83 11.37
N ALA A 39 6.95 18.81 12.01
CA ALA A 39 7.23 19.20 13.39
C ALA A 39 6.77 18.20 14.47
N HIS A 40 5.69 17.47 14.22
CA HIS A 40 5.05 16.62 15.24
C HIS A 40 5.09 15.13 14.90
N VAL A 41 5.11 14.79 13.61
CA VAL A 41 5.21 13.42 13.12
C VAL A 41 6.11 13.43 11.91
N ALA A 42 7.39 13.10 12.12
CA ALA A 42 8.35 12.94 11.03
C ALA A 42 8.20 11.55 10.42
N GLN A 43 8.26 11.47 9.09
CA GLN A 43 8.22 10.19 8.41
C GLN A 43 9.55 9.45 8.60
N GLN A 44 9.47 8.19 9.04
CA GLN A 44 10.65 7.34 9.17
C GLN A 44 11.11 6.86 7.78
N LEU A 45 12.43 6.90 7.54
CA LEU A 45 13.03 6.28 6.37
C LEU A 45 13.20 4.77 6.60
N PHE A 46 12.61 3.97 5.72
CA PHE A 46 12.77 2.52 5.68
C PHE A 46 13.61 2.10 4.47
N PRO A 47 14.45 1.06 4.60
CA PRO A 47 15.06 0.44 3.44
C PRO A 47 14.00 -0.05 2.45
N ASN A 48 14.26 0.09 1.15
CA ASN A 48 13.34 -0.27 0.08
C ASN A 48 12.88 -1.73 0.19
N TRP A 49 13.79 -2.65 0.49
CA TRP A 49 13.45 -4.07 0.68
C TRP A 49 12.49 -4.29 1.84
N ASP A 50 12.58 -3.49 2.89
CA ASP A 50 11.74 -3.67 4.08
C ASP A 50 10.32 -3.20 3.81
N THR A 51 10.17 -2.04 3.17
CA THR A 51 8.88 -1.54 2.66
C THR A 51 8.21 -2.55 1.73
N LEU A 52 8.93 -3.05 0.72
CA LEU A 52 8.41 -4.00 -0.25
C LEU A 52 8.07 -5.36 0.40
N ARG A 53 8.89 -5.83 1.34
CA ARG A 53 8.65 -7.07 2.08
C ARG A 53 7.39 -6.95 2.95
N ILE A 54 7.18 -5.84 3.64
CA ILE A 54 5.98 -5.59 4.45
C ILE A 54 4.74 -5.58 3.54
N ALA A 55 4.79 -4.84 2.43
CA ALA A 55 3.68 -4.75 1.49
C ALA A 55 3.34 -6.11 0.86
N ALA A 56 4.34 -6.90 0.46
CA ALA A 56 4.15 -8.25 -0.08
C ALA A 56 3.56 -9.21 0.97
N SER A 57 4.09 -9.19 2.20
CA SER A 57 3.56 -9.99 3.32
C SER A 57 2.09 -9.65 3.61
N ARG A 58 1.71 -8.39 3.40
CA ARG A 58 0.34 -7.89 3.10
C ARG A 58 -0.51 -8.90 2.33
N GLY A 59 -0.18 -9.00 1.06
CA GLY A 59 -0.90 -9.78 0.06
C GLY A 59 -0.91 -11.26 0.40
N ASP A 60 0.26 -11.82 0.71
CA ASP A 60 0.40 -13.25 1.03
C ASP A 60 -0.50 -13.66 2.20
N HIS A 61 -0.57 -12.82 3.24
CA HIS A 61 -1.42 -13.10 4.38
C HIS A 61 -2.91 -13.06 4.03
N LEU A 62 -3.35 -12.05 3.26
CA LEU A 62 -4.74 -11.96 2.82
C LEU A 62 -5.13 -13.13 1.91
N GLU A 63 -4.26 -13.52 0.98
CA GLU A 63 -4.49 -14.69 0.13
C GLU A 63 -4.63 -15.97 0.96
N TRP A 64 -3.77 -16.14 1.96
CA TRP A 64 -3.88 -17.25 2.90
C TRP A 64 -5.22 -17.23 3.66
N MET A 65 -5.62 -16.07 4.21
CA MET A 65 -6.89 -15.92 4.91
C MET A 65 -8.08 -16.26 4.03
N HIS A 66 -8.08 -15.76 2.79
CA HIS A 66 -9.14 -16.03 1.82
C HIS A 66 -9.25 -17.52 1.48
N ARG A 67 -8.10 -18.17 1.25
CA ARG A 67 -8.06 -19.60 0.90
C ARG A 67 -8.58 -20.50 2.01
N HIS A 68 -8.34 -20.15 3.27
CA HIS A 68 -8.64 -21.05 4.39
C HIS A 68 -9.96 -20.71 5.08
N TRP A 69 -10.31 -19.43 5.19
CA TRP A 69 -11.38 -19.00 6.10
C TRP A 69 -12.52 -18.26 5.39
N ALA A 70 -12.31 -17.71 4.19
CA ALA A 70 -13.39 -17.01 3.49
C ALA A 70 -14.26 -18.01 2.71
N TYR A 71 -15.58 -17.94 2.92
CA TYR A 71 -16.54 -18.63 2.06
C TYR A 71 -16.62 -17.96 0.67
N GLN A 72 -16.57 -16.62 0.65
CA GLN A 72 -16.61 -15.79 -0.55
C GLN A 72 -15.77 -14.53 -0.32
N VAL A 73 -15.14 -14.04 -1.39
CA VAL A 73 -14.44 -12.74 -1.42
C VAL A 73 -15.11 -11.91 -2.50
N ILE A 74 -15.55 -10.71 -2.15
CA ILE A 74 -16.15 -9.73 -3.06
C ILE A 74 -15.35 -8.44 -3.03
N SER A 75 -15.38 -7.69 -4.13
CA SER A 75 -14.79 -6.35 -4.16
C SER A 75 -15.63 -5.35 -3.35
N ALA A 76 -15.01 -4.25 -2.95
CA ALA A 76 -15.75 -3.17 -2.30
C ALA A 76 -16.85 -2.59 -3.21
N GLN A 77 -16.62 -2.55 -4.54
CA GLN A 77 -17.64 -2.07 -5.48
C GLN A 77 -18.83 -3.03 -5.55
N GLU A 78 -18.58 -4.34 -5.64
CA GLU A 78 -19.64 -5.34 -5.63
C GLU A 78 -20.49 -5.25 -4.35
N LEU A 79 -19.85 -5.02 -3.20
CA LEU A 79 -20.55 -4.80 -1.94
C LEU A 79 -21.41 -3.52 -1.95
N LEU A 80 -20.91 -2.43 -2.55
CA LEU A 80 -21.67 -1.18 -2.66
C LEU A 80 -22.89 -1.36 -3.57
N ASP A 81 -22.71 -2.02 -4.71
CA ASP A 81 -23.79 -2.30 -5.67
C ASP A 81 -24.89 -3.16 -5.01
N GLU A 82 -24.51 -4.14 -4.17
CA GLU A 82 -25.44 -4.97 -3.39
C GLU A 82 -26.25 -4.09 -2.40
N ILE A 83 -25.57 -3.26 -1.60
CA ILE A 83 -26.21 -2.37 -0.62
C ILE A 83 -27.18 -1.38 -1.31
N GLU A 84 -26.81 -0.81 -2.45
CA GLU A 84 -27.67 0.09 -3.22
C GLU A 84 -28.91 -0.62 -3.77
N SER A 85 -28.77 -1.88 -4.19
CA SER A 85 -29.90 -2.69 -4.68
C SER A 85 -30.90 -3.08 -3.57
N GLU A 86 -30.43 -3.20 -2.32
CA GLU A 86 -31.26 -3.56 -1.16
C GLU A 86 -32.02 -2.36 -0.55
N GLN A 87 -31.59 -1.12 -0.85
CA GLN A 87 -32.26 0.11 -0.43
C GLN A 87 -32.92 0.82 -1.61
N PRO A 88 -34.09 0.34 -2.08
CA PRO A 88 -34.84 1.07 -3.09
C PRO A 88 -35.33 2.38 -2.46
N GLY A 89 -34.95 3.51 -3.07
CA GLY A 89 -35.51 4.83 -2.77
C GLY A 89 -37.02 4.88 -2.99
#